data_AF-A0A5J6ZCT6-F1
#
_entry.id   AF-A0A5J6ZCT6-F1
#
_cell.length_a   1.000
_cell.length_b   1.000
_cell.length_c   1.000
_cell.angle_alpha   90.00
_cell.angle_beta   90.00
_cell.angle_gamma   90.00
#
_symmetry.space_group_name_H-M   'P 1'
#
loop_
_entity.id
_entity.type
_entity.pdbx_description
1 polymer ?
#
loop_
_entity_poly.entity_id
_entity_poly.type
_entity_poly.pdbx_seq_one_letter_code
_entity_poly.pdbx_strand_id
1 'polypeptide(L)'
;MILKNIILVKGNNLSKSSVFLFIILLCINSCSLFQTTHISLKESNTAEENTNLIFLNFKNSIENIISEMSNDKSIFFSKKISLYINILRNESNIFLENKKLTNVINNQVSKKINTFSIINANQINKSKKELGLSEKNQFLNISTAILLARNNNATYYLDSSIIIDNKSLLLKIKLILVQTGEIIFYKTKTLDFL
;
A
#
# COMPACT_ATOMS: atom_id res chain seq x y z
N MET A 1 65.82 -22.33 18.50
CA MET A 1 66.57 -21.49 19.48
C MET A 1 65.54 -20.71 20.29
N ILE A 2 65.49 -20.99 21.60
CA ILE A 2 64.80 -20.25 22.69
C ILE A 2 63.26 -20.39 22.71
N LEU A 3 62.66 -21.31 23.48
CA LEU A 3 62.39 -21.41 24.94
C LEU A 3 61.26 -20.52 25.48
N LYS A 4 60.40 -21.17 26.30
CA LYS A 4 59.58 -20.65 27.42
C LYS A 4 58.26 -19.95 27.06
N ASN A 5 57.12 -20.17 27.73
CA ASN A 5 56.86 -20.76 29.05
C ASN A 5 55.45 -21.37 29.08
N ILE A 6 55.36 -22.58 29.63
CA ILE A 6 54.15 -23.16 30.20
C ILE A 6 53.95 -22.52 31.58
N ILE A 7 52.80 -21.90 31.83
CA ILE A 7 52.33 -21.66 33.20
C ILE A 7 51.13 -22.58 33.43
N LEU A 8 51.39 -23.58 34.27
CA LEU A 8 50.43 -24.52 34.82
C LEU A 8 49.89 -23.91 36.12
N VAL A 9 48.60 -23.54 36.15
CA VAL A 9 47.92 -23.19 37.40
C VAL A 9 47.01 -24.34 37.80
N LYS A 10 47.44 -25.07 38.83
CA LYS A 10 46.71 -26.14 39.49
C LYS A 10 45.96 -25.55 40.69
N GLY A 11 44.64 -25.80 40.71
CA GLY A 11 43.75 -25.89 41.88
C GLY A 11 43.86 -24.86 43.00
N ASN A 12 42.83 -24.01 43.13
CA ASN A 12 41.80 -24.12 44.19
C ASN A 12 41.20 -22.76 44.54
N ASN A 13 39.89 -22.79 44.79
CA ASN A 13 39.08 -21.76 45.44
C ASN A 13 38.80 -20.48 44.63
N LEU A 14 38.09 -20.62 43.51
CA LEU A 14 37.30 -19.53 42.95
C LEU A 14 35.99 -19.42 43.71
N SER A 15 35.86 -18.37 44.51
CA SER A 15 34.59 -17.94 45.08
C SER A 15 33.56 -17.72 43.96
N LYS A 16 32.29 -18.06 44.23
CA LYS A 16 31.16 -17.99 43.28
C LYS A 16 30.98 -16.63 42.57
N SER A 17 31.67 -15.58 43.03
CA SER A 17 31.66 -14.24 42.44
C SER A 17 32.56 -14.11 41.19
N SER A 18 33.60 -14.93 41.02
CA SER A 18 34.54 -14.82 39.88
C SER A 18 34.07 -15.54 38.61
N VAL A 19 33.12 -16.47 38.71
CA VAL A 19 32.54 -17.16 37.53
C VAL A 19 31.58 -16.24 36.77
N PHE A 20 30.94 -15.30 37.46
CA PHE A 20 30.02 -14.35 36.84
C PHE A 20 30.73 -13.36 35.90
N LEU A 21 31.98 -13.00 36.21
CA LEU A 21 32.77 -12.07 35.39
C LEU A 21 33.26 -12.71 34.08
N PHE A 22 33.50 -14.03 34.07
CA PHE A 22 33.87 -14.76 32.85
C PHE A 22 32.69 -14.99 31.90
N ILE A 23 31.47 -15.14 32.43
CA ILE A 23 30.25 -15.25 31.61
C ILE A 23 29.96 -13.92 30.90
N ILE A 24 30.16 -12.78 31.57
CA ILE A 24 29.94 -11.45 30.97
C ILE A 24 30.98 -11.13 29.89
N LEU A 25 32.26 -11.53 30.06
CA LEU A 25 33.28 -11.30 29.03
C LEU A 25 33.10 -12.17 27.77
N LEU A 26 32.50 -13.36 27.89
CA LEU A 26 32.15 -14.19 26.71
C LEU A 26 30.96 -13.63 25.92
N CYS A 27 30.08 -12.86 26.55
CA CYS A 27 28.93 -12.23 25.90
C CYS A 27 29.28 -10.99 25.06
N ILE A 28 30.43 -10.36 25.28
CA ILE A 28 30.80 -9.14 24.53
C ILE A 28 31.63 -9.50 23.28
N ASN A 29 32.37 -10.62 23.30
CA ASN A 29 33.18 -11.05 22.16
C ASN A 29 32.52 -12.12 21.26
N SER A 30 31.26 -12.48 21.55
CA SER A 30 30.45 -13.39 20.71
C SER A 30 29.10 -12.78 20.31
N CYS A 31 28.92 -11.46 20.48
CA CYS A 31 27.69 -10.78 20.07
C CYS A 31 27.78 -10.34 18.61
N SER A 32 27.78 -11.31 17.70
CA SER A 32 27.35 -11.10 16.33
C SER A 32 26.30 -12.15 16.00
N LEU A 33 25.17 -11.68 15.49
CA LEU A 33 24.12 -12.48 14.87
C LEU A 33 23.39 -13.45 15.82
N PHE A 34 22.49 -12.89 16.63
CA PHE A 34 21.19 -13.56 16.80
C PHE A 34 20.49 -13.50 15.44
N GLN A 35 20.90 -14.39 14.53
CA GLN A 35 20.20 -14.62 13.29
C GLN A 35 18.87 -15.24 13.69
N THR A 36 17.83 -14.41 13.63
CA THR A 36 16.44 -14.84 13.53
C THR A 36 16.43 -16.06 12.61
N THR A 37 15.87 -17.16 13.07
CA THR A 37 15.50 -18.28 12.20
C THR A 37 14.45 -17.76 11.21
N HIS A 38 14.90 -17.04 10.20
CA HIS A 38 14.25 -17.02 8.91
C HIS A 38 14.36 -18.46 8.41
N ILE A 39 13.36 -19.26 8.74
CA ILE A 39 12.92 -20.31 7.84
C ILE A 39 12.63 -19.56 6.54
N SER A 40 13.63 -19.54 5.66
CA SER A 40 13.42 -19.36 4.23
C SER A 40 12.48 -20.49 3.83
N LEU A 41 11.18 -20.25 3.97
CA LEU A 41 10.23 -20.81 3.04
C LEU A 41 10.78 -20.38 1.69
N LYS A 42 11.22 -21.38 0.94
CA LYS A 42 11.62 -21.26 -0.44
C LYS A 42 10.40 -20.70 -1.17
N GLU A 43 10.25 -19.37 -1.17
CA GLU A 43 9.21 -18.68 -1.92
C GLU A 43 9.51 -19.03 -3.38
N SER A 44 8.66 -19.90 -3.90
CA SER A 44 8.67 -20.26 -5.29
C SER A 44 8.60 -18.98 -6.10
N ASN A 45 9.48 -18.87 -7.10
CA ASN A 45 9.56 -17.76 -8.08
C ASN A 45 8.22 -17.39 -8.76
N THR A 46 7.14 -18.13 -8.47
CA THR A 46 5.78 -17.93 -8.97
C THR A 46 4.98 -16.83 -8.24
N ALA A 47 5.24 -16.52 -6.96
CA ALA A 47 4.41 -15.56 -6.21
C ALA A 47 4.76 -14.08 -6.51
N GLU A 48 6.06 -13.77 -6.63
CA GLU A 48 6.55 -12.44 -7.02
C GLU A 48 6.26 -12.14 -8.51
N GLU A 49 6.37 -13.15 -9.37
CA GLU A 49 6.02 -13.06 -10.79
C GLU A 49 4.52 -12.79 -10.97
N ASN A 50 3.65 -13.51 -10.24
CA ASN A 50 2.20 -13.29 -10.26
C ASN A 50 1.81 -11.89 -9.78
N THR A 51 2.44 -11.36 -8.73
CA THR A 51 2.13 -10.00 -8.24
C THR A 51 2.58 -8.90 -9.20
N ASN A 52 3.69 -9.10 -9.92
CA ASN A 52 4.15 -8.21 -10.98
C ASN A 52 3.23 -8.24 -12.21
N LEU A 53 2.73 -9.42 -12.60
CA LEU A 53 1.77 -9.58 -13.70
C LEU A 53 0.42 -8.92 -13.38
N ILE A 54 -0.11 -9.15 -12.17
CA ILE A 54 -1.32 -8.45 -11.68
C ILE A 54 -1.13 -6.94 -11.74
N PHE A 55 0.05 -6.45 -11.34
CA PHE A 55 0.37 -5.03 -11.36
C PHE A 55 0.40 -4.44 -12.78
N LEU A 56 0.97 -5.16 -13.75
CA LEU A 56 0.99 -4.74 -15.15
C LEU A 56 -0.42 -4.73 -15.77
N ASN A 57 -1.20 -5.79 -15.57
CA ASN A 57 -2.59 -5.85 -16.02
C ASN A 57 -3.42 -4.73 -15.39
N PHE A 58 -3.26 -4.49 -14.09
CA PHE A 58 -3.91 -3.40 -13.39
C PHE A 58 -3.63 -2.04 -14.03
N LYS A 59 -2.36 -1.74 -14.34
CA LYS A 59 -1.97 -0.47 -14.97
C LYS A 59 -2.68 -0.27 -16.31
N ASN A 60 -2.71 -1.30 -17.16
CA ASN A 60 -3.36 -1.24 -18.48
C ASN A 60 -4.88 -1.11 -18.35
N SER A 61 -5.49 -1.87 -17.43
CA SER A 61 -6.91 -1.79 -17.13
C SER A 61 -7.32 -0.38 -16.66
N ILE A 62 -6.55 0.24 -15.76
CA ILE A 62 -6.78 1.61 -15.31
C ILE A 62 -6.61 2.63 -16.44
N GLU A 63 -5.57 2.48 -17.26
CA GLU A 63 -5.32 3.37 -18.40
C GLU A 63 -6.47 3.38 -19.40
N ASN A 64 -7.01 2.19 -19.70
CA ASN A 64 -8.19 2.01 -20.55
C ASN A 64 -9.43 2.66 -19.92
N ILE A 65 -9.71 2.34 -18.65
CA ILE A 65 -10.88 2.90 -17.95
C ILE A 65 -10.82 4.43 -17.89
N ILE A 66 -9.66 5.01 -17.55
CA ILE A 66 -9.50 6.47 -17.47
C ILE A 66 -9.64 7.11 -18.84
N SER A 67 -9.14 6.46 -19.90
CA SER A 67 -9.29 6.96 -21.26
C SER A 67 -10.76 6.95 -21.71
N GLU A 68 -11.47 5.85 -21.49
CA GLU A 68 -12.93 5.76 -21.72
C GLU A 68 -13.66 6.86 -20.96
N MET A 69 -13.41 6.99 -19.65
CA MET A 69 -14.01 8.01 -18.81
C MET A 69 -13.73 9.42 -19.33
N SER A 70 -12.45 9.76 -19.61
CA SER A 70 -12.04 11.11 -20.06
C SER A 70 -12.63 11.54 -21.40
N ASN A 71 -12.99 10.57 -22.25
CA ASN A 71 -13.52 10.83 -23.59
C ASN A 71 -15.05 10.90 -23.61
N ASP A 72 -15.71 10.55 -22.50
CA ASP A 72 -17.16 10.56 -22.42
C ASP A 72 -17.70 11.99 -22.19
N LYS A 73 -18.19 12.58 -23.29
CA LYS A 73 -18.73 13.94 -23.30
C LYS A 73 -20.03 14.08 -22.49
N SER A 74 -20.72 12.98 -22.17
CA SER A 74 -21.94 13.02 -21.36
C SER A 74 -21.65 13.24 -19.87
N ILE A 75 -20.42 12.95 -19.43
CA ILE A 75 -20.00 13.08 -18.04
C ILE A 75 -19.38 14.46 -17.79
N PHE A 76 -18.65 14.98 -18.78
CA PHE A 76 -17.74 16.09 -18.60
C PHE A 76 -18.16 17.31 -19.43
N PHE A 77 -19.08 18.10 -18.85
CA PHE A 77 -19.58 19.34 -19.44
C PHE A 77 -18.62 20.53 -19.28
N SER A 78 -17.65 20.45 -18.36
CA SER A 78 -16.67 21.51 -18.08
C SER A 78 -15.25 21.08 -18.45
N LYS A 79 -14.38 22.06 -18.78
CA LYS A 79 -13.00 21.79 -19.23
C LYS A 79 -12.10 21.20 -18.14
N LYS A 80 -12.29 21.54 -16.86
CA LYS A 80 -11.43 21.06 -15.78
C LYS A 80 -12.24 20.64 -14.57
N ILE A 81 -11.96 19.44 -14.08
CA ILE A 81 -12.81 18.72 -13.16
C ILE A 81 -12.05 18.43 -11.89
N SER A 82 -12.62 18.83 -10.75
CA SER A 82 -12.03 18.56 -9.44
C SER A 82 -12.37 17.13 -8.99
N LEU A 83 -11.34 16.32 -8.74
CA LEU A 83 -11.47 14.89 -8.48
C LEU A 83 -10.82 14.50 -7.14
N TYR A 84 -11.57 13.85 -6.27
CA TYR A 84 -11.03 13.17 -5.11
C TYR A 84 -10.83 11.68 -5.41
N ILE A 85 -9.63 11.16 -5.14
CA ILE A 85 -9.29 9.73 -5.27
C ILE A 85 -8.97 9.21 -3.86
N ASN A 86 -9.75 8.25 -3.38
CA ASN A 86 -9.48 7.57 -2.12
C ASN A 86 -8.56 6.37 -2.34
N ILE A 87 -8.04 5.79 -1.25
CA ILE A 87 -7.27 4.55 -1.33
C ILE A 87 -8.11 3.45 -1.97
N LEU A 88 -7.49 2.71 -2.87
CA LEU A 88 -8.09 1.51 -3.44
C LEU A 88 -8.40 0.52 -2.33
N ARG A 89 -9.65 0.03 -2.31
CA ARG A 89 -10.05 -1.04 -1.40
C ARG A 89 -9.69 -2.39 -2.00
N ASN A 90 -8.97 -3.20 -1.25
CA ASN A 90 -8.81 -4.60 -1.58
C ASN A 90 -9.82 -5.39 -0.75
N GLU A 91 -10.88 -5.83 -1.43
CA GLU A 91 -11.95 -6.67 -0.90
C GLU A 91 -11.78 -8.12 -1.39
N SER A 92 -10.62 -8.44 -1.98
CA SER A 92 -10.22 -9.81 -2.31
C SER A 92 -9.58 -10.52 -1.12
N ASN A 93 -9.31 -11.82 -1.27
CA ASN A 93 -8.56 -12.60 -0.30
C ASN A 93 -7.05 -12.68 -0.62
N ILE A 94 -6.57 -11.90 -1.60
CA ILE A 94 -5.16 -11.87 -2.03
C ILE A 94 -4.48 -10.64 -1.44
N PHE A 95 -3.22 -10.78 -1.02
CA PHE A 95 -2.43 -9.64 -0.60
C PHE A 95 -2.10 -8.74 -1.80
N LEU A 96 -2.53 -7.49 -1.74
CA LEU A 96 -2.21 -6.45 -2.71
C LEU A 96 -1.79 -5.19 -1.99
N GLU A 97 -0.75 -4.52 -2.49
CA GLU A 97 -0.27 -3.28 -1.89
C GLU A 97 -1.16 -2.10 -2.35
N ASN A 98 -2.24 -1.84 -1.60
CA ASN A 98 -3.26 -0.86 -1.98
C ASN A 98 -2.71 0.54 -2.27
N LYS A 99 -1.70 0.99 -1.52
CA LYS A 99 -1.05 2.29 -1.77
C LYS A 99 -0.35 2.33 -3.12
N LYS A 100 0.39 1.27 -3.46
CA LYS A 100 1.08 1.14 -4.75
C LYS A 100 0.08 1.15 -5.92
N LEU A 101 -1.03 0.42 -5.78
CA LEU A 101 -2.11 0.41 -6.78
C LEU A 101 -2.82 1.77 -6.87
N THR A 102 -3.10 2.40 -5.74
CA THR A 102 -3.67 3.76 -5.70
C THR A 102 -2.74 4.78 -6.38
N ASN A 103 -1.43 4.66 -6.20
CA ASN A 103 -0.45 5.51 -6.88
C ASN A 103 -0.50 5.31 -8.40
N VAL A 104 -0.69 4.08 -8.89
CA VAL A 104 -0.91 3.83 -10.32
C VAL A 104 -2.16 4.54 -10.82
N ILE A 105 -3.27 4.51 -10.06
CA ILE A 105 -4.49 5.27 -10.39
C ILE A 105 -4.18 6.76 -10.48
N ASN A 106 -3.57 7.34 -9.44
CA ASN A 106 -3.21 8.75 -9.41
C ASN A 106 -2.32 9.14 -10.61
N ASN A 107 -1.33 8.33 -10.93
CA ASN A 107 -0.43 8.57 -12.06
C ASN A 107 -1.17 8.56 -13.40
N GLN A 108 -2.05 7.59 -13.61
CA GLN A 108 -2.81 7.49 -14.87
C GLN A 108 -3.85 8.61 -15.00
N VAL A 109 -4.49 9.03 -13.90
CA VAL A 109 -5.39 10.19 -13.91
C VAL A 109 -4.60 11.47 -14.19
N SER A 110 -3.42 11.63 -13.59
CA SER A 110 -2.58 12.82 -13.75
C SER A 110 -2.09 13.01 -15.19
N LYS A 111 -1.97 11.95 -15.99
CA LYS A 111 -1.69 12.07 -17.45
C LYS A 111 -2.81 12.77 -18.22
N LYS A 112 -4.03 12.82 -17.68
CA LYS A 112 -5.18 13.55 -18.23
C LYS A 112 -5.37 14.91 -17.52
N ILE A 113 -4.27 15.64 -17.28
CA ILE A 113 -4.26 16.91 -16.51
C ILE A 113 -5.15 18.02 -17.09
N ASN A 114 -5.40 17.98 -18.39
CA ASN A 114 -6.30 18.93 -19.06
C ASN A 114 -7.77 18.66 -18.73
N THR A 115 -8.09 17.49 -18.18
CA THR A 115 -9.45 17.07 -17.80
C THR A 115 -9.61 17.06 -16.29
N PHE A 116 -8.66 16.46 -15.55
CA PHE A 116 -8.77 16.25 -14.11
C PHE A 116 -7.79 17.09 -13.29
N SER A 117 -8.27 17.57 -12.15
CA SER A 117 -7.51 18.22 -11.08
C SER A 117 -7.68 17.40 -9.82
N ILE A 118 -6.65 16.64 -9.44
CA ILE A 118 -6.72 15.78 -8.25
C ILE A 118 -6.57 16.65 -7.00
N ILE A 119 -7.45 16.45 -6.01
CA ILE A 119 -7.34 17.11 -4.70
C ILE A 119 -6.04 16.67 -4.01
N ASN A 120 -5.28 17.64 -3.50
CA ASN A 120 -4.00 17.37 -2.85
C ASN A 120 -4.19 16.61 -1.51
N ALA A 121 -3.30 15.65 -1.23
CA ALA A 121 -3.33 14.86 0.01
C ALA A 121 -3.28 15.70 1.30
N ASN A 122 -2.54 16.81 1.32
CA ASN A 122 -2.49 17.72 2.47
C ASN A 122 -3.85 18.38 2.73
N GLN A 123 -4.59 18.71 1.67
CA GLN A 123 -5.94 19.27 1.77
C GLN A 123 -6.91 18.24 2.37
N ILE A 124 -6.81 16.98 1.93
CA ILE A 124 -7.58 15.86 2.48
C ILE A 124 -7.25 15.63 3.95
N ASN A 125 -5.98 15.61 4.34
CA ASN A 125 -5.56 15.39 5.73
C ASN A 125 -6.07 16.52 6.65
N LYS A 126 -5.98 17.78 6.19
CA LYS A 126 -6.55 18.92 6.91
C LYS A 126 -8.06 18.75 7.12
N SER A 127 -8.80 18.40 6.07
CA SER A 127 -10.24 18.14 6.16
C SER A 127 -10.58 16.96 7.07
N LYS A 128 -9.79 15.87 7.06
CA LYS A 128 -9.98 14.76 7.99
C LYS A 128 -9.89 15.25 9.43
N LYS A 129 -8.87 16.04 9.76
CA LYS A 129 -8.69 16.63 11.09
C LYS A 129 -9.85 17.53 11.49
N GLU A 130 -10.31 18.40 10.59
CA GLU A 130 -11.47 19.28 10.83
C GLU A 130 -12.76 18.52 11.10
N LEU A 131 -12.94 17.35 10.45
CA LEU A 131 -14.10 16.49 10.62
C LEU A 131 -13.95 15.48 11.78
N GLY A 132 -12.87 15.56 12.57
CA GLY A 132 -12.61 14.60 13.66
C GLY A 132 -12.32 13.17 13.17
N LEU A 133 -11.98 13.00 11.90
CA LEU A 133 -11.62 11.71 11.32
C LEU A 133 -10.15 11.40 11.58
N SER A 134 -9.86 10.13 11.86
CA SER A 134 -8.49 9.66 12.02
C SER A 134 -7.71 9.79 10.70
N GLU A 135 -6.58 10.51 10.75
CA GLU A 135 -5.63 10.59 9.63
C GLU A 135 -5.04 9.21 9.28
N LYS A 136 -4.92 8.34 10.29
CA LYS A 136 -4.41 6.97 10.14
C LYS A 136 -5.44 6.05 9.48
N ASN A 137 -6.73 6.37 9.55
CA ASN A 137 -7.73 5.58 8.84
C ASN A 137 -7.68 5.92 7.34
N GLN A 138 -7.16 4.97 6.57
CA GLN A 138 -7.02 5.11 5.13
C GLN A 138 -8.26 4.59 4.40
N PHE A 139 -8.98 3.64 5.00
CA PHE A 139 -10.19 3.07 4.42
C PHE A 139 -11.42 3.84 4.88
N LEU A 140 -12.03 4.52 3.93
CA LEU A 140 -13.25 5.26 4.13
C LEU A 140 -14.39 4.52 3.45
N ASN A 141 -15.53 4.43 4.13
CA ASN A 141 -16.77 4.08 3.46
C ASN A 141 -17.13 5.17 2.45
N ILE A 142 -18.03 4.84 1.51
CA ILE A 142 -18.40 5.74 0.41
C ILE A 142 -18.99 7.05 0.96
N SER A 143 -19.85 6.99 1.98
CA SER A 143 -20.49 8.17 2.56
C SER A 143 -19.49 9.17 3.14
N THR A 144 -18.49 8.69 3.90
CA THR A 144 -17.43 9.52 4.46
C THR A 144 -16.48 10.03 3.38
N ALA A 145 -16.20 9.23 2.35
CA ALA A 145 -15.41 9.67 1.21
C ALA A 145 -16.11 10.82 0.44
N ILE A 146 -17.43 10.72 0.22
CA ILE A 146 -18.24 11.79 -0.39
C ILE A 146 -18.26 13.03 0.51
N LEU A 147 -18.41 12.86 1.83
CA LEU A 147 -18.35 13.97 2.78
C LEU A 147 -17.00 14.72 2.69
N LEU A 148 -15.88 13.99 2.67
CA LEU A 148 -14.56 14.58 2.48
C LEU A 148 -14.42 15.25 1.12
N ALA A 149 -14.91 14.61 0.05
CA ALA A 149 -14.89 15.20 -1.29
C ALA A 149 -15.63 16.54 -1.32
N ARG A 150 -16.80 16.61 -0.68
CA ARG A 150 -17.63 17.82 -0.57
C ARG A 150 -16.91 18.91 0.23
N ASN A 151 -16.32 18.58 1.37
CA ASN A 151 -15.57 19.54 2.18
C ASN A 151 -14.34 20.11 1.44
N ASN A 152 -13.85 19.38 0.43
CA ASN A 152 -12.71 19.78 -0.40
C ASN A 152 -13.10 20.34 -1.77
N ASN A 153 -14.39 20.65 -1.99
CA ASN A 153 -14.90 21.17 -3.26
C ASN A 153 -14.54 20.28 -4.48
N ALA A 154 -14.49 18.96 -4.28
CA ALA A 154 -14.38 18.03 -5.39
C ALA A 154 -15.73 17.92 -6.11
N THR A 155 -15.69 17.92 -7.44
CA THR A 155 -16.88 17.68 -8.28
C THR A 155 -17.23 16.21 -8.27
N TYR A 156 -16.21 15.35 -8.37
CA TYR A 156 -16.37 13.90 -8.39
C TYR A 156 -15.49 13.20 -7.36
N TYR A 157 -15.96 12.02 -6.96
CA TYR A 157 -15.22 11.05 -6.18
C TYR A 157 -14.97 9.80 -7.04
N LEU A 158 -13.72 9.36 -7.15
CA LEU A 158 -13.35 8.12 -7.81
C LEU A 158 -13.25 6.99 -6.77
N ASP A 159 -14.26 6.12 -6.76
CA ASP A 159 -14.27 4.92 -5.95
C ASP A 159 -13.58 3.78 -6.69
N SER A 160 -12.61 3.12 -6.04
CA SER A 160 -11.89 1.99 -6.63
C SER A 160 -11.81 0.81 -5.66
N SER A 161 -12.08 -0.39 -6.17
CA SER A 161 -12.01 -1.62 -5.40
C SER A 161 -11.55 -2.78 -6.27
N ILE A 162 -10.87 -3.75 -5.65
CA ILE A 162 -10.58 -5.06 -6.22
C ILE A 162 -11.35 -6.10 -5.44
N ILE A 163 -12.13 -6.93 -6.13
CA ILE A 163 -12.88 -8.04 -5.54
C ILE A 163 -12.51 -9.35 -6.22
N ILE A 164 -12.95 -10.47 -5.65
CA ILE A 164 -12.99 -11.76 -6.35
C ILE A 164 -14.44 -12.10 -6.65
N ASP A 165 -14.69 -12.49 -7.90
CA ASP A 165 -15.98 -12.99 -8.37
C ASP A 165 -15.73 -14.17 -9.31
N ASN A 166 -16.38 -15.31 -9.08
CA ASN A 166 -16.23 -16.52 -9.90
C ASN A 166 -14.78 -16.92 -10.22
N LYS A 167 -13.87 -16.82 -9.24
CA LYS A 167 -12.42 -17.08 -9.35
C LYS A 167 -11.63 -16.07 -10.21
N SER A 168 -12.28 -15.01 -10.68
CA SER A 168 -11.63 -13.90 -11.37
C SER A 168 -11.40 -12.74 -10.41
N LEU A 169 -10.22 -12.13 -10.50
CA LEU A 169 -9.92 -10.89 -9.80
C LEU A 169 -10.49 -9.73 -10.62
N LEU A 170 -11.38 -8.93 -10.04
CA LEU A 170 -12.06 -7.85 -10.76
C LEU A 170 -11.69 -6.49 -10.17
N LEU A 171 -11.23 -5.58 -11.02
CA LEU A 171 -11.10 -4.17 -10.75
C LEU A 171 -12.42 -3.45 -11.04
N LYS A 172 -13.02 -2.85 -10.01
CA LYS A 172 -14.22 -2.02 -10.10
C LYS A 172 -13.85 -0.55 -9.91
N ILE A 173 -14.27 0.29 -10.85
CA ILE A 173 -14.12 1.75 -10.81
C ILE A 173 -15.49 2.39 -10.93
N LYS A 174 -15.79 3.32 -10.02
CA LYS A 174 -17.00 4.16 -10.07
C LYS A 174 -16.61 5.63 -10.01
N LEU A 175 -17.19 6.44 -10.88
CA LEU A 175 -17.16 7.89 -10.74
C LEU A 175 -18.47 8.33 -10.12
N ILE A 176 -18.39 9.03 -9.00
CA ILE A 176 -19.56 9.47 -8.23
C ILE A 176 -19.63 10.98 -8.25
N LEU A 177 -20.78 11.55 -8.64
CA LEU A 177 -21.05 12.97 -8.54
C LEU A 177 -21.24 13.34 -7.06
N VAL A 178 -20.35 14.18 -6.51
CA VAL A 178 -20.30 14.48 -5.06
C VAL A 178 -21.57 15.20 -4.58
N GLN A 179 -22.20 15.97 -5.46
CA GLN A 179 -23.41 16.73 -5.14
C GLN A 179 -24.59 15.79 -4.83
N THR A 180 -24.81 14.77 -5.64
CA THR A 180 -25.98 13.88 -5.56
C THR A 180 -25.67 12.51 -4.96
N GLY A 181 -24.40 12.08 -5.00
CA GLY A 181 -23.99 10.71 -4.68
C GLY A 181 -24.26 9.71 -5.81
N GLU A 182 -24.72 10.17 -6.98
CA GLU A 182 -25.02 9.31 -8.12
C GLU A 182 -23.75 8.77 -8.78
N ILE A 183 -23.79 7.51 -9.22
CA ILE A 183 -22.74 6.90 -10.04
C ILE A 183 -22.99 7.26 -11.49
N ILE A 184 -22.16 8.12 -12.05
CA ILE A 184 -22.28 8.61 -13.44
C ILE A 184 -21.41 7.80 -14.42
N PHE A 185 -20.47 7.02 -13.89
CA PHE A 185 -19.65 6.10 -14.68
C PHE A 185 -19.29 4.88 -13.84
N TYR A 186 -19.39 3.71 -14.45
CA TYR A 186 -19.07 2.45 -13.83
C TYR A 186 -18.39 1.52 -14.82
N LYS A 187 -17.23 0.98 -14.44
CA LYS A 187 -16.55 -0.05 -15.20
C LYS A 187 -15.99 -1.14 -14.29
N THR A 188 -16.00 -2.34 -14.83
CA THR A 188 -15.35 -3.51 -14.24
C THR A 188 -14.40 -4.12 -15.28
N LYS A 189 -13.19 -4.48 -14.86
CA LYS A 189 -12.21 -5.17 -15.69
C LYS A 189 -11.64 -6.38 -14.94
N THR A 190 -11.45 -7.48 -15.65
CA THR A 190 -10.76 -8.65 -15.11
C THR A 190 -9.26 -8.36 -15.06
N LEU A 191 -8.64 -8.72 -13.94
CA LEU A 191 -7.20 -8.71 -13.73
C LEU A 191 -6.71 -10.15 -13.86
N ASP A 192 -6.39 -10.55 -15.08
CA ASP A 192 -5.91 -11.89 -15.38
C ASP A 192 -4.50 -12.09 -14.82
N PHE A 193 -4.28 -13.28 -14.22
CA PHE A 193 -2.98 -13.85 -13.95
C PHE A 193 -2.60 -14.61 -15.24
N LEU A 194 -1.74 -14.06 -16.09
CA LEU A 194 -1.27 -14.80 -17.28
C LEU A 194 -0.32 -15.92 -16.85
#